data_AF-A0A7R9WS26-F1
#
_entry.id   AF-A0A7R9WS26-F1
#
_cell.length_a   1.000
_cell.length_b   1.000
_cell.length_c   1.000
_cell.angle_alpha   90.00
_cell.angle_beta   90.00
_cell.angle_gamma   90.00
#
_symmetry.space_group_name_H-M   'P 1'
#
loop_
_entity.id
_entity.type
_entity.pdbx_description
1 polymer ?
#
loop_
_entity_poly.entity_id
_entity_poly.type
_entity_poly.pdbx_seq_one_letter_code
_entity_poly.pdbx_strand_id
1 'polypeptide(L)'
;SEVVRRFQLHDDCHPVIRAMPIVPASFWYLFGLTVTAVLVYGGMSFQRPACDIFIAGITQVPSSLYFTIFFLFSPQKHMQPWSQMVGSIAFILNAPLLPMYPLLVQYTDMSLGAINTLLHSWLCVAWTLQGLVMRHSAKALVLRDVDNKNSVAKKTL
;
A
#
# COMPACT_ATOMS: atom_id res chain seq x y z
N SER A 1 0.91 -9.92 -8.83
CA SER A 1 2.08 -9.91 -7.94
C SER A 1 2.45 -11.35 -7.61
N GLU A 2 3.74 -11.70 -7.66
CA GLU A 2 4.22 -13.06 -7.29
C GLU A 2 3.80 -13.46 -5.87
N VAL A 3 3.71 -12.48 -4.96
CA VAL A 3 3.21 -12.67 -3.60
C VAL A 3 1.79 -13.24 -3.61
N VAL A 4 0.86 -12.58 -4.30
CA VAL A 4 -0.54 -13.04 -4.35
C VAL A 4 -0.65 -14.39 -5.02
N ARG A 5 0.12 -14.62 -6.09
CA ARG A 5 0.17 -15.94 -6.74
C ARG A 5 0.55 -17.04 -5.76
N ARG A 6 1.57 -16.82 -4.91
CA ARG A 6 1.96 -17.77 -3.86
C ARG A 6 0.83 -18.02 -2.86
N PHE A 7 0.12 -16.96 -2.45
CA PHE A 7 -1.03 -17.10 -1.54
C PHE A 7 -2.18 -17.91 -2.13
N GLN A 8 -2.51 -17.68 -3.40
CA GLN A 8 -3.65 -18.33 -4.05
C GLN A 8 -3.49 -19.85 -4.17
N LEU A 9 -2.25 -20.34 -4.17
CA LEU A 9 -1.93 -21.77 -4.23
C LEU A 9 -2.12 -22.49 -2.89
N HIS A 10 -2.40 -21.77 -1.80
CA HIS A 10 -2.63 -22.37 -0.50
C HIS A 10 -4.10 -22.77 -0.29
N ASP A 11 -4.29 -23.91 0.37
CA ASP A 11 -5.62 -24.46 0.69
C ASP A 11 -6.41 -23.58 1.67
N ASP A 12 -5.71 -22.89 2.59
CA ASP A 12 -6.28 -21.98 3.59
C ASP A 12 -6.47 -20.54 3.07
N CYS A 13 -6.30 -20.31 1.77
CA CYS A 13 -6.47 -18.99 1.17
C CYS A 13 -7.94 -18.55 1.20
N HIS A 14 -8.18 -17.34 1.73
CA HIS A 14 -9.51 -16.73 1.72
C HIS A 14 -10.07 -16.57 0.29
N PRO A 15 -11.38 -16.80 0.03
CA PRO A 15 -11.96 -16.74 -1.32
C PRO A 15 -11.71 -15.41 -2.04
N VAL A 16 -11.73 -14.29 -1.31
CA VAL A 16 -11.47 -12.95 -1.86
C VAL A 16 -10.04 -12.84 -2.42
N ILE A 17 -9.05 -13.40 -1.72
CA ILE A 17 -7.65 -13.40 -2.20
C ILE A 17 -7.52 -14.34 -3.39
N ARG A 18 -8.25 -15.47 -3.40
CA ARG A 18 -8.29 -16.39 -4.53
C ARG A 18 -8.89 -15.75 -5.80
N ALA A 19 -9.90 -14.90 -5.66
CA ALA A 19 -10.53 -14.15 -6.75
C ALA A 19 -9.71 -12.92 -7.20
N MET A 20 -8.66 -12.55 -6.47
CA MET A 20 -7.87 -11.35 -6.74
C MET A 20 -7.09 -11.48 -8.06
N PRO A 21 -7.12 -10.47 -8.94
CA PRO A 21 -6.42 -10.56 -10.21
C PRO A 21 -4.89 -10.59 -10.00
N ILE A 22 -4.22 -11.53 -10.66
CA ILE A 22 -2.75 -11.57 -10.70
C ILE A 22 -2.26 -10.55 -11.71
N VAL A 23 -1.90 -9.37 -11.23
CA VAL A 23 -1.30 -8.33 -12.07
C VAL A 23 0.19 -8.67 -12.34
N PRO A 24 0.65 -8.72 -13.60
CA PRO A 24 2.03 -9.07 -13.92
C PRO A 24 3.02 -8.01 -13.42
N ALA A 25 4.29 -8.41 -13.17
CA ALA A 25 5.32 -7.49 -12.68
C ALA A 25 5.58 -6.33 -13.66
N SER A 26 5.50 -6.59 -14.97
CA SER A 26 5.65 -5.59 -16.03
C SER A 26 4.67 -4.43 -15.88
N PHE A 27 3.42 -4.68 -15.49
CA PHE A 27 2.45 -3.63 -15.22
C PHE A 27 2.94 -2.69 -14.12
N TRP A 28 3.45 -3.22 -13.01
CA TRP A 28 3.93 -2.40 -11.89
C TRP A 28 5.18 -1.60 -12.26
N TYR A 29 6.07 -2.17 -13.06
CA TYR A 29 7.23 -1.45 -13.59
C TYR A 29 6.83 -0.33 -14.54
N LEU A 30 5.91 -0.59 -15.48
CA LEU A 30 5.40 0.44 -16.40
C LEU A 30 4.63 1.52 -15.65
N PHE A 31 3.83 1.14 -14.66
CA PHE A 31 3.09 2.07 -13.80
C PHE A 31 4.06 2.99 -13.05
N GLY A 32 5.05 2.42 -12.37
CA GLY A 32 6.07 3.19 -11.65
C GLY A 32 6.90 4.08 -12.57
N LEU A 33 7.30 3.59 -13.74
CA LEU A 33 8.01 4.38 -14.75
C LEU A 33 7.15 5.53 -15.27
N THR A 34 5.87 5.29 -15.54
CA THR A 34 4.93 6.33 -16.00
C THR A 34 4.77 7.42 -14.94
N VAL A 35 4.54 7.04 -13.68
CA VAL A 35 4.46 8.00 -12.56
C VAL A 35 5.76 8.79 -12.42
N THR A 36 6.90 8.11 -12.52
CA THR A 36 8.22 8.76 -12.47
C THR A 36 8.44 9.73 -13.63
N ALA A 37 8.06 9.35 -14.85
CA ALA A 37 8.16 10.23 -16.02
C ALA A 37 7.27 11.47 -15.84
N VAL A 38 6.02 11.30 -15.40
CA VAL A 38 5.10 12.41 -15.10
C VAL A 38 5.71 13.34 -14.05
N LEU A 39 6.35 12.81 -13.01
CA LEU A 39 7.07 13.58 -12.01
C LEU A 39 8.24 14.38 -12.62
N VAL A 40 9.12 13.72 -13.38
CA VAL A 40 10.32 14.33 -13.97
C VAL A 40 9.97 15.44 -14.97
N TYR A 41 8.90 15.26 -15.76
CA TYR A 41 8.43 16.27 -16.71
C TYR A 41 7.56 17.38 -16.07
N GLY A 42 7.55 17.48 -14.74
CA GLY A 42 6.87 18.56 -14.02
C GLY A 42 5.34 18.42 -13.96
N GLY A 43 4.81 17.22 -14.19
CA GLY A 43 3.38 16.92 -14.02
C GLY A 43 2.90 17.04 -12.57
N MET A 44 3.81 17.00 -11.60
CA MET A 44 3.58 17.54 -10.25
C MET A 44 4.51 18.72 -10.04
N SER A 45 3.96 19.92 -9.99
CA SER A 45 4.75 21.15 -10.10
C SER A 45 5.12 21.77 -8.76
N PHE A 46 4.57 21.31 -7.63
CA PHE A 46 4.60 22.01 -6.32
C PHE A 46 4.03 23.45 -6.34
N GLN A 47 3.71 23.98 -7.53
CA GLN A 47 3.04 25.26 -7.78
C GLN A 47 1.51 25.14 -7.68
N ARG A 48 0.97 23.91 -7.72
CA ARG A 48 -0.46 23.61 -7.66
C ARG A 48 -0.72 22.55 -6.59
N PRO A 49 -0.66 22.91 -5.30
CA PRO A 49 -0.65 21.95 -4.19
C PRO A 49 -1.87 21.01 -4.17
N ALA A 50 -3.04 21.49 -4.58
CA ALA A 50 -4.24 20.67 -4.73
C ALA A 50 -4.10 19.56 -5.80
N CYS A 51 -3.43 19.87 -6.90
CA CYS A 51 -3.28 18.97 -8.04
C CYS A 51 -2.26 17.86 -7.74
N ASP A 52 -1.18 18.21 -7.05
CA ASP A 52 -0.10 17.26 -6.70
C ASP A 52 -0.60 16.19 -5.71
N ILE A 53 -1.37 16.57 -4.69
CA ILE A 53 -1.99 15.64 -3.74
C ILE A 53 -3.03 14.75 -4.43
N PHE A 54 -3.79 15.30 -5.38
CA PHE A 54 -4.78 14.53 -6.14
C PHE A 54 -4.11 13.47 -7.02
N ILE A 55 -3.05 13.83 -7.74
CA ILE A 55 -2.27 12.90 -8.57
C ILE A 55 -1.60 11.84 -7.68
N ALA A 56 -1.01 12.24 -6.55
CA ALA A 56 -0.45 11.30 -5.58
C ALA A 56 -1.52 10.33 -5.05
N GLY A 57 -2.72 10.83 -4.73
CA GLY A 57 -3.85 10.01 -4.31
C GLY A 57 -4.28 9.00 -5.37
N ILE A 58 -4.54 9.45 -6.60
CA ILE A 58 -4.98 8.57 -7.71
C ILE A 58 -3.94 7.50 -8.02
N THR A 59 -2.67 7.88 -8.10
CA THR A 59 -1.58 6.92 -8.41
C THR A 59 -1.41 5.88 -7.29
N GLN A 60 -1.88 6.17 -6.08
CA GLN A 60 -1.80 5.25 -4.96
C GLN A 60 -2.99 4.30 -4.86
N VAL A 61 -4.17 4.64 -5.44
CA VAL A 61 -5.40 3.83 -5.33
C VAL A 61 -5.18 2.36 -5.73
N PRO A 62 -4.55 2.03 -6.88
CA PRO A 62 -4.41 0.63 -7.30
C PRO A 62 -3.57 -0.19 -6.30
N SER A 63 -2.44 0.35 -5.85
CA SER A 63 -1.58 -0.31 -4.86
C SER A 63 -2.26 -0.43 -3.50
N SER A 64 -2.90 0.64 -3.02
CA SER A 64 -3.55 0.66 -1.71
C SER A 64 -4.72 -0.32 -1.64
N LEU A 65 -5.53 -0.40 -2.69
CA LEU A 65 -6.63 -1.37 -2.78
C LEU A 65 -6.10 -2.80 -2.72
N TYR A 66 -5.05 -3.09 -3.50
CA TYR A 66 -4.43 -4.41 -3.56
C TYR A 66 -3.92 -4.85 -2.18
N PHE A 67 -3.19 -3.97 -1.48
CA PHE A 67 -2.66 -4.28 -0.16
C PHE A 67 -3.74 -4.28 0.94
N THR A 68 -4.74 -3.40 0.87
CA THR A 68 -5.84 -3.38 1.85
C THR A 68 -6.61 -4.70 1.82
N ILE A 69 -6.98 -5.18 0.63
CA ILE A 69 -7.64 -6.48 0.48
C ILE A 69 -6.73 -7.60 1.00
N PHE A 70 -5.45 -7.56 0.68
CA PHE A 70 -4.49 -8.52 1.18
C PHE A 70 -4.42 -8.53 2.72
N PHE A 71 -4.33 -7.37 3.38
CA PHE A 71 -4.23 -7.29 4.84
C PHE A 71 -5.53 -7.65 5.57
N LEU A 72 -6.68 -7.31 5.01
CA LEU A 72 -7.98 -7.61 5.61
C LEU A 72 -8.32 -9.10 5.55
N PHE A 73 -7.92 -9.79 4.48
CA PHE A 73 -8.38 -11.16 4.20
C PHE A 73 -7.28 -12.22 4.26
N SER A 74 -6.01 -11.84 4.47
CA SER A 74 -4.92 -12.82 4.56
C SER A 74 -4.63 -13.14 6.03
N PRO A 75 -4.90 -14.37 6.51
CA PRO A 75 -4.47 -14.78 7.84
C PRO A 75 -2.94 -14.89 7.89
N GLN A 76 -2.28 -13.85 8.40
CA GLN A 76 -0.83 -13.81 8.55
C GLN A 76 -0.42 -14.33 9.93
N LYS A 77 -0.35 -15.65 10.08
CA LYS A 77 0.03 -16.32 11.36
C LYS A 77 1.35 -15.82 11.95
N HIS A 78 2.31 -15.43 11.11
CA HIS A 78 3.64 -14.93 11.51
C HIS A 78 3.73 -13.41 11.63
N MET A 79 2.66 -12.68 11.36
CA MET A 79 2.65 -11.23 11.45
C MET A 79 1.96 -10.81 12.74
N GLN A 80 2.63 -9.97 13.53
CA GLN A 80 2.06 -9.49 14.78
C GLN A 80 0.74 -8.74 14.51
N PRO A 81 -0.29 -8.88 15.37
CA PRO A 81 -1.58 -8.20 15.20
C PRO A 81 -1.43 -6.68 15.06
N TRP A 82 -0.48 -6.09 15.79
CA TRP A 82 -0.14 -4.68 15.69
C TRP A 82 0.26 -4.29 14.27
N SER A 83 1.15 -5.06 13.63
CA SER A 83 1.57 -4.78 12.25
C SER A 83 0.42 -4.89 11.25
N GLN A 84 -0.55 -5.78 11.50
CA GLN A 84 -1.72 -5.92 10.62
C GLN A 84 -2.64 -4.70 10.75
N MET A 85 -2.89 -4.27 11.99
CA MET A 85 -3.67 -3.06 12.26
C MET A 85 -3.00 -1.81 11.65
N VAL A 86 -1.68 -1.65 11.86
CA VAL A 86 -0.90 -0.56 11.25
C VAL A 86 -0.96 -0.65 9.73
N GLY A 87 -0.94 -1.85 9.14
CA GLY A 87 -1.14 -2.05 7.71
C GLY A 87 -2.47 -1.49 7.21
N SER A 88 -3.57 -1.92 7.82
CA SER A 88 -4.91 -1.44 7.46
C SER A 88 -5.02 0.08 7.58
N ILE A 89 -4.49 0.66 8.66
CA ILE A 89 -4.49 2.11 8.89
C ILE A 89 -3.60 2.83 7.84
N ALA A 90 -2.41 2.31 7.54
CA ALA A 90 -1.46 2.89 6.59
C ALA A 90 -2.03 3.03 5.18
N PHE A 91 -2.83 2.06 4.73
CA PHE A 91 -3.44 2.12 3.40
C PHE A 91 -4.70 3.00 3.35
N ILE A 92 -5.38 3.21 4.47
CA ILE A 92 -6.54 4.12 4.60
C ILE A 92 -6.09 5.58 4.80
N LEU A 93 -4.93 5.81 5.41
CA LEU A 93 -4.39 7.12 5.79
C LEU A 93 -4.35 8.15 4.65
N ASN A 94 -4.36 7.72 3.38
CA ASN A 94 -4.36 8.62 2.22
C ASN A 94 -5.76 9.05 1.78
N ALA A 95 -6.82 8.32 2.14
CA ALA A 95 -8.19 8.65 1.75
C ALA A 95 -8.66 10.02 2.29
N PRO A 96 -8.34 10.42 3.54
CA PRO A 96 -8.71 11.73 4.07
C PRO A 96 -7.99 12.91 3.40
N LEU A 97 -6.89 12.71 2.66
CA LEU A 97 -6.14 13.82 2.04
C LEU A 97 -7.00 14.61 1.05
N LEU A 98 -7.91 13.93 0.35
CA LEU A 98 -8.82 14.54 -0.63
C LEU A 98 -9.81 15.53 0.02
N PRO A 99 -10.59 15.17 1.06
CA PRO A 99 -11.45 16.13 1.75
C PRO A 99 -10.67 17.09 2.66
N MET A 100 -9.51 16.71 3.20
CA MET A 100 -8.76 17.58 4.11
C MET A 100 -8.26 18.85 3.42
N TYR A 101 -7.83 18.80 2.16
CA TYR A 101 -7.35 19.99 1.45
C TYR A 101 -8.39 21.12 1.40
N PRO A 102 -9.60 20.94 0.83
CA PRO A 102 -10.59 22.02 0.78
C PRO A 102 -11.07 22.44 2.17
N LEU A 103 -11.17 21.51 3.12
CA LEU A 103 -11.56 21.84 4.50
C LEU A 103 -10.53 22.74 5.19
N LEU A 104 -9.24 22.44 5.07
CA LEU A 104 -8.18 23.27 5.64
C LEU A 104 -8.15 24.65 4.99
N VAL A 105 -8.31 24.73 3.67
CA VAL A 105 -8.35 26.02 2.95
C VAL A 105 -9.56 26.86 3.37
N GLN A 106 -10.73 26.23 3.59
CA GLN A 106 -11.98 26.94 3.84
C GLN A 106 -12.19 27.31 5.32
N TYR A 107 -11.69 26.50 6.25
CA TYR A 107 -11.99 26.63 7.68
C TYR A 107 -10.77 27.01 8.53
N THR A 108 -9.60 27.20 7.94
CA THR A 108 -8.40 27.64 8.68
C THR A 108 -7.76 28.86 8.03
N ASP A 109 -7.17 29.74 8.84
CA ASP A 109 -6.39 30.89 8.36
C ASP A 109 -4.93 30.50 8.02
N MET A 110 -4.68 29.21 7.75
CA MET A 110 -3.33 28.74 7.41
C MET A 110 -2.93 29.22 6.02
N SER A 111 -1.65 29.58 5.85
CA SER A 111 -1.12 29.85 4.52
C SER A 111 -1.17 28.58 3.64
N LEU A 112 -1.34 28.76 2.33
CA LEU A 112 -1.32 27.65 1.36
C LEU A 112 -0.05 26.80 1.48
N GLY A 113 1.10 27.43 1.75
CA GLY A 113 2.36 26.72 1.98
C GLY A 113 2.34 25.85 3.25
N ALA A 114 1.72 26.32 4.33
CA ALA A 114 1.57 25.55 5.56
C ALA A 114 0.63 24.35 5.38
N ILE A 115 -0.52 24.55 4.72
CA ILE A 115 -1.45 23.47 4.36
C ILE A 115 -0.74 22.41 3.52
N ASN A 116 0.00 22.84 2.50
CA ASN A 116 0.75 21.94 1.64
C ASN A 116 1.80 21.13 2.42
N THR A 117 2.59 21.81 3.26
CA THR A 117 3.62 21.16 4.09
C THR A 117 3.01 20.12 5.02
N LEU A 118 1.86 20.43 5.64
CA LEU A 118 1.13 19.51 6.51
C LEU A 118 0.67 18.25 5.75
N LEU A 119 0.01 18.43 4.60
CA LEU A 119 -0.53 17.32 3.82
C LEU A 119 0.58 16.45 3.21
N HIS A 120 1.69 17.03 2.77
CA HIS A 120 2.85 16.27 2.32
C HIS A 120 3.56 15.55 3.47
N SER A 121 3.63 16.15 4.66
CA SER A 121 4.15 15.47 5.85
C SER A 121 3.30 14.25 6.21
N TRP A 122 1.97 14.40 6.14
CA TRP A 122 1.03 13.29 6.34
C TRP A 122 1.21 12.18 5.31
N LEU A 123 1.33 12.54 4.02
CA LEU A 123 1.60 11.60 2.94
C LEU A 123 2.92 10.84 3.17
N CYS A 124 3.97 11.53 3.62
CA CYS A 124 5.26 10.92 3.95
C CYS A 124 5.14 9.90 5.10
N VAL A 125 4.39 10.24 6.15
CA VAL A 125 4.09 9.31 7.25
C VAL A 125 3.32 8.09 6.74
N ALA A 126 2.27 8.29 5.95
CA ALA A 126 1.47 7.20 5.39
C ALA A 126 2.33 6.26 4.52
N TRP A 127 3.17 6.81 3.64
CA TRP A 127 4.08 6.02 2.79
C TRP A 127 5.12 5.26 3.61
N THR A 128 5.67 5.89 4.65
CA THR A 128 6.63 5.23 5.54
C THR A 128 6.00 4.04 6.24
N LEU A 129 4.78 4.20 6.77
CA LEU A 129 4.04 3.11 7.41
C LEU A 129 3.71 1.99 6.43
N GLN A 130 3.29 2.31 5.20
CA GLN A 130 3.06 1.31 4.14
C GLN A 130 4.33 0.52 3.85
N GLY A 131 5.47 1.20 3.70
CA GLY A 131 6.78 0.58 3.49
C GLY A 131 7.18 -0.38 4.62
N LEU A 132 7.01 0.05 5.87
CA LEU A 132 7.31 -0.79 7.04
C LEU A 132 6.44 -2.04 7.08
N VAL A 133 5.12 -1.89 6.86
CA VAL A 133 4.18 -3.02 6.88
C VAL A 133 4.52 -4.00 5.76
N MET A 134 4.76 -3.52 4.53
CA MET A 134 5.19 -4.39 3.43
C MET A 134 6.45 -5.20 3.76
N ARG A 135 7.42 -4.59 4.45
CA ARG A 135 8.64 -5.28 4.90
C ARG A 135 8.33 -6.37 5.93
N HIS A 136 7.44 -6.10 6.89
CA HIS A 136 7.01 -7.10 7.87
C HIS A 136 6.25 -8.24 7.21
N SER A 137 5.36 -7.94 6.25
CA SER A 137 4.64 -8.96 5.49
C SER A 137 5.60 -9.84 4.71
N ALA A 138 6.53 -9.26 3.95
CA ALA A 138 7.51 -10.02 3.18
C ALA A 138 8.30 -11.01 4.08
N LYS A 139 8.73 -10.58 5.28
CA LYS A 139 9.37 -11.46 6.26
C LYS A 139 8.44 -12.58 6.74
N ALA A 140 7.18 -12.25 7.06
CA ALA A 140 6.18 -13.24 7.48
C ALA A 140 5.94 -14.30 6.38
N LEU A 141 6.00 -13.92 5.11
CA LEU A 141 5.86 -14.85 3.98
C LEU A 141 7.01 -15.84 3.92
N VAL A 142 8.24 -15.34 4.06
CA VAL A 142 9.43 -16.19 4.04
C VAL A 142 9.39 -17.21 5.18
N LEU A 143 9.00 -16.78 6.39
CA LEU A 143 8.86 -17.69 7.53
C LEU A 143 7.79 -18.75 7.31
N ARG A 144 6.65 -18.36 6.73
CA ARG A 144 5.57 -19.28 6.38
C ARG A 144 6.00 -20.33 5.35
N ASP A 145 6.75 -19.91 4.32
CA ASP A 145 7.29 -20.82 3.28
C ASP A 145 8.23 -21.86 3.90
N VAL A 146 9.05 -21.46 4.88
CA VAL A 146 9.97 -22.37 5.61
C VAL A 146 9.18 -23.38 6.44
N ASP A 147 8.18 -22.94 7.19
CA ASP A 147 7.35 -23.83 8.02
C ASP A 147 6.57 -24.85 7.17
N ASN A 148 6.09 -24.44 6.00
CA ASN A 148 5.40 -25.33 5.07
C ASN A 148 6.33 -26.43 4.54
N LYS A 149 7.55 -26.06 4.11
CA LYS A 149 8.57 -27.03 3.66
C LYS A 149 8.92 -28.04 4.75
N ASN A 150 9.10 -27.57 5.99
CA ASN A 150 9.41 -28.44 7.13
C ASN A 150 8.26 -29.41 7.44
N SER A 151 7.02 -28.96 7.27
CA SER A 151 5.83 -29.79 7.50
C SER A 151 5.66 -30.87 6.44
N VAL A 152 5.99 -30.58 5.17
CA VAL A 152 6.00 -31.58 4.09
C VAL A 152 7.10 -32.62 4.33
N ALA A 153 8.33 -32.19 4.66
CA ALA A 153 9.44 -33.09 4.95
C ALA A 153 9.10 -34.08 6.08
N LYS A 154 8.46 -33.63 7.16
CA LYS A 154 8.01 -34.48 8.26
C LYS A 154 6.93 -35.50 7.89
N LYS A 155 6.10 -35.25 6.87
CA LYS A 155 5.07 -36.19 6.41
C LYS A 155 5.61 -37.28 5.48
N THR A 156 6.84 -37.10 4.98
CA THR A 156 7.46 -38.01 3.99
C THR A 156 8.41 -39.01 4.64
N LEU A 157 8.68 -38.84 5.95
CA LEU A 157 9.45 -39.73 6.81
C LEU A 157 8.49 -40.57 7.66
#